data_AF-A0A2N3NF57-F1
#
_entry.id   AF-A0A2N3NF57-F1
#
_cell.length_a   1.000
_cell.length_b   1.000
_cell.length_c   1.000
_cell.angle_alpha   90.00
_cell.angle_beta   90.00
_cell.angle_gamma   90.00
#
_symmetry.space_group_name_H-M   'P 1'
#
loop_
_entity.id
_entity.type
_entity.pdbx_description
1 polymer ?
#
loop_
_entity_poly.entity_id
_entity_poly.type
_entity_poly.pdbx_seq_one_letter_code
_entity_poly.pdbx_strand_id
1 'polypeptide(L)'
;MFRLATAGLALSATAVLAKPLDKRAVLDECLAEKEVPVSALGTEDWAMDAAPFNVRTPYTPVAIAVPKTQKHIQDAIRCGVENGVKVTPKCGGHSYANFGFGGEDGHLVLELDRMNKVTLDKESGIATVQGGSRLGHVAAELYEQGKRAISHGTCPGVGSGGHVLHGGYGISSHTKGLALDWLVEATVVLANSSVVTASEEENPDLFWALRGAGGSMGVVSEFKFKTFEVPEVVTRFNTILRWNANNSVAGLKALQEWAADDMPAEMNARIFLNPQIPNFEGLFYGTKDELTAVLDPLLEKTNGLLQDATETDWPGQLSHFGGGLDLDQTHPYNKKDNMYSTSIYTDALTDEQLEALVTYWYTKAKKVRRGWYHHIDFHGGKTSAISAVDGDATSYNHRDKLLMHNFYDHVDVKSDYPEDGFDLFNGFIDAIVGEGDKLDYGVYFNYPDPNLDQETAQKRYWGTALPKLQEIKAAVDPEEVFYLTQSVRPAKKGVEEVPAEEAPVEEEPVEEVPEEEAPAEETPVEEAPEEEPPVEEAPVEEEPVEEEPVEEEPIEEEPVEEEPVEEEPVEEEPPAEEAPEEPPVGEKPKEHDE
;
A
#
# COMPACT_ATOMS: atom_id res chain seq x y z
N MET A 1 80.84 -4.84 4.20
CA MET A 1 79.53 -4.38 4.71
C MET A 1 78.48 -4.70 3.66
N PHE A 2 77.74 -5.80 3.82
CA PHE A 2 76.58 -6.13 3.00
C PHE A 2 75.38 -6.14 3.96
N ARG A 3 74.42 -5.22 3.75
CA ARG A 3 73.18 -5.17 4.51
C ARG A 3 72.13 -6.00 3.77
N LEU A 4 71.61 -7.02 4.46
CA LEU A 4 70.38 -7.74 4.11
C LEU A 4 69.20 -6.76 4.13
N ALA A 5 68.37 -6.79 3.09
CA ALA A 5 67.01 -6.25 3.10
C ALA A 5 66.05 -7.44 3.04
N THR A 6 65.35 -7.67 4.14
CA THR A 6 64.22 -8.62 4.25
C THR A 6 62.96 -7.91 3.77
N ALA A 7 62.41 -8.33 2.62
CA ALA A 7 61.07 -7.94 2.20
C ALA A 7 60.05 -8.85 2.87
N GLY A 8 59.28 -8.31 3.81
CA GLY A 8 58.09 -8.98 4.36
C GLY A 8 56.91 -8.79 3.40
N LEU A 9 56.38 -9.90 2.87
CA LEU A 9 55.07 -9.91 2.22
C LEU A 9 54.01 -9.73 3.31
N ALA A 10 53.30 -8.61 3.30
CA ALA A 10 52.03 -8.47 4.02
C ALA A 10 50.95 -9.18 3.19
N LEU A 11 50.46 -10.33 3.65
CA LEU A 11 49.21 -10.91 3.16
C LEU A 11 48.06 -10.05 3.69
N SER A 12 47.50 -9.20 2.83
CA SER A 12 46.24 -8.53 3.11
C SER A 12 45.12 -9.55 2.92
N ALA A 13 44.53 -10.05 4.00
CA ALA A 13 43.35 -10.89 3.94
C ALA A 13 42.13 -10.00 3.66
N THR A 14 41.82 -9.78 2.38
CA THR A 14 40.48 -9.34 1.99
C THR A 14 39.51 -10.48 2.28
N ALA A 15 38.80 -10.42 3.41
CA ALA A 15 37.65 -11.28 3.62
C ALA A 15 36.62 -10.96 2.53
N VAL A 16 36.52 -11.82 1.53
CA VAL A 16 35.41 -11.78 0.59
C VAL A 16 34.17 -12.12 1.42
N LEU A 17 33.33 -11.13 1.72
CA LEU A 17 32.02 -11.37 2.31
C LEU A 17 31.27 -12.30 1.33
N ALA A 18 30.99 -13.53 1.76
CA ALA A 18 30.21 -14.48 0.98
C ALA A 18 28.84 -13.86 0.66
N LYS A 19 28.33 -14.06 -0.56
CA LYS A 19 27.02 -13.53 -0.93
C LYS A 19 25.96 -14.21 -0.06
N PRO A 20 24.85 -13.54 0.28
CA PRO A 20 23.81 -14.13 1.13
C PRO A 20 23.34 -15.51 0.65
N LEU A 21 23.18 -15.72 -0.67
CA LEU A 21 22.81 -17.01 -1.26
C LEU A 21 23.82 -18.14 -1.02
N ASP A 22 25.10 -17.81 -0.80
CA ASP A 22 26.15 -18.80 -0.49
C ASP A 22 25.97 -19.39 0.92
N LYS A 23 25.13 -18.77 1.78
CA LYS A 23 24.88 -19.19 3.16
C LYS A 23 23.75 -20.23 3.32
N ARG A 24 23.20 -20.76 2.23
CA ARG A 24 22.11 -21.74 2.27
C ARG A 24 22.44 -22.96 3.12
N ALA A 25 23.58 -23.61 2.86
CA ALA A 25 23.94 -24.85 3.54
C ALA A 25 24.05 -24.68 5.07
N VAL A 26 24.63 -23.57 5.54
CA VAL A 26 24.78 -23.30 6.99
C VAL A 26 23.44 -22.95 7.64
N LEU A 27 22.54 -22.29 6.90
CA LEU A 27 21.18 -22.03 7.38
C LEU A 27 20.34 -23.31 7.45
N ASP A 28 20.39 -24.15 6.41
CA ASP A 28 19.66 -25.42 6.39
C ASP A 28 20.11 -26.33 7.54
N GLU A 29 21.43 -26.37 7.84
CA GLU A 29 21.98 -27.10 8.99
C GLU A 29 21.47 -26.54 10.33
N CYS A 30 21.52 -25.21 10.51
CA CYS A 30 21.03 -24.56 11.73
C CYS A 30 19.52 -24.77 11.96
N LEU A 31 18.71 -24.63 10.90
CA LEU A 31 17.26 -24.82 10.96
C LEU A 31 16.93 -26.28 11.29
N ALA A 32 17.64 -27.24 10.70
CA ALA A 32 17.48 -28.66 11.00
C ALA A 32 17.87 -29.01 12.45
N GLU A 33 18.98 -28.46 12.97
CA GLU A 33 19.39 -28.67 14.37
C GLU A 33 18.34 -28.18 15.37
N LYS A 34 17.66 -27.08 15.04
CA LYS A 34 16.59 -26.50 15.87
C LYS A 34 15.20 -27.08 15.54
N GLU A 35 15.13 -28.11 14.70
CA GLU A 35 13.87 -28.77 14.29
C GLU A 35 12.84 -27.82 13.66
N VAL A 36 13.30 -26.73 13.02
CA VAL A 36 12.43 -25.80 12.30
C VAL A 36 12.04 -26.44 10.96
N PRO A 37 10.74 -26.61 10.64
CA PRO A 37 10.31 -27.10 9.35
C PRO A 37 10.77 -26.15 8.24
N VAL A 38 11.16 -26.69 7.08
CA VAL A 38 11.63 -25.92 5.93
C VAL A 38 10.97 -26.41 4.65
N SER A 39 10.82 -25.51 3.69
CA SER A 39 10.55 -25.88 2.30
C SER A 39 11.90 -26.11 1.63
N ALA A 40 12.19 -27.34 1.25
CA ALA A 40 13.51 -27.70 0.71
C ALA A 40 13.64 -27.28 -0.76
N LEU A 41 14.79 -26.72 -1.15
CA LEU A 41 15.04 -26.30 -2.52
C LEU A 41 14.75 -27.43 -3.53
N GLY A 42 14.00 -27.12 -4.57
CA GLY A 42 13.66 -28.06 -5.65
C GLY A 42 12.44 -28.93 -5.37
N THR A 43 11.77 -28.76 -4.22
CA THR A 43 10.47 -29.37 -3.94
C THR A 43 9.31 -28.52 -4.45
N GLU A 44 8.11 -29.12 -4.54
CA GLU A 44 6.88 -28.39 -4.86
C GLU A 44 6.54 -27.34 -3.79
N ASP A 45 6.78 -27.65 -2.51
CA ASP A 45 6.61 -26.70 -1.41
C ASP A 45 7.50 -25.47 -1.59
N TRP A 46 8.78 -25.64 -1.98
CA TRP A 46 9.63 -24.50 -2.33
C TRP A 46 9.07 -23.70 -3.50
N ALA A 47 8.64 -24.37 -4.58
CA ALA A 47 8.09 -23.68 -5.75
C ALA A 47 6.83 -22.86 -5.41
N MET A 48 6.04 -23.31 -4.43
CA MET A 48 4.87 -22.61 -3.93
C MET A 48 5.22 -21.46 -2.99
N ASP A 49 6.01 -21.73 -1.95
CA ASP A 49 6.35 -20.75 -0.92
C ASP A 49 7.34 -19.67 -1.45
N ALA A 50 8.14 -19.99 -2.48
CA ALA A 50 9.00 -19.02 -3.17
C ALA A 50 8.27 -18.23 -4.27
N ALA A 51 7.02 -18.57 -4.61
CA ALA A 51 6.29 -17.87 -5.65
C ALA A 51 5.82 -16.49 -5.16
N PRO A 52 6.14 -15.40 -5.87
CA PRO A 52 5.63 -14.08 -5.55
C PRO A 52 4.19 -13.92 -6.03
N PHE A 53 3.44 -13.03 -5.38
CA PHE A 53 2.19 -12.51 -5.94
C PHE A 53 2.49 -11.68 -7.19
N ASN A 54 3.39 -10.70 -7.10
CA ASN A 54 3.80 -9.90 -8.25
C ASN A 54 4.98 -10.59 -8.98
N VAL A 55 4.72 -11.20 -10.14
CA VAL A 55 5.75 -11.90 -10.90
C VAL A 55 6.72 -10.96 -11.64
N ARG A 56 6.45 -9.66 -11.67
CA ARG A 56 7.32 -8.66 -12.33
C ARG A 56 8.70 -8.55 -11.66
N THR A 57 8.76 -8.73 -10.35
CA THR A 57 9.97 -8.51 -9.53
C THR A 57 10.24 -9.71 -8.61
N PRO A 58 10.52 -10.90 -9.15
CA PRO A 58 10.73 -12.09 -8.34
C PRO A 58 12.05 -11.99 -7.56
N TYR A 59 12.05 -12.51 -6.33
CA TYR A 59 13.25 -12.62 -5.49
C TYR A 59 13.49 -14.06 -5.07
N THR A 60 14.76 -14.39 -4.82
CA THR A 60 15.22 -15.72 -4.44
C THR A 60 15.62 -15.74 -2.95
N PRO A 61 14.85 -16.41 -2.08
CA PRO A 61 15.25 -16.65 -0.69
C PRO A 61 16.56 -17.43 -0.60
N VAL A 62 17.38 -17.15 0.42
CA VAL A 62 18.48 -18.07 0.75
C VAL A 62 17.92 -19.38 1.33
N ALA A 63 16.88 -19.31 2.16
CA ALA A 63 16.16 -20.46 2.70
C ALA A 63 14.71 -20.05 3.05
N ILE A 64 13.82 -21.03 3.16
CA ILE A 64 12.42 -20.82 3.57
C ILE A 64 12.15 -21.69 4.79
N ALA A 65 12.04 -21.07 5.95
CA ALA A 65 11.50 -21.71 7.13
C ALA A 65 9.97 -21.67 7.08
N VAL A 66 9.33 -22.73 7.56
CA VAL A 66 7.85 -22.89 7.61
C VAL A 66 7.42 -23.08 9.07
N PRO A 67 7.46 -22.01 9.89
CA PRO A 67 7.07 -22.10 11.29
C PRO A 67 5.65 -22.65 11.48
N LYS A 68 5.48 -23.43 12.55
CA LYS A 68 4.16 -23.92 13.02
C LYS A 68 3.88 -23.52 14.46
N THR A 69 4.87 -22.92 15.11
CA THR A 69 4.84 -22.49 16.51
C THR A 69 5.66 -21.22 16.65
N GLN A 70 5.40 -20.45 17.69
CA GLN A 70 6.22 -19.29 18.08
C GLN A 70 7.70 -19.67 18.28
N LYS A 71 7.98 -20.87 18.80
CA LYS A 71 9.35 -21.34 19.00
C LYS A 71 10.10 -21.52 17.67
N HIS A 72 9.43 -22.03 16.64
CA HIS A 72 10.04 -22.13 15.30
C HIS A 72 10.39 -20.74 14.74
N ILE A 73 9.55 -19.72 14.99
CA ILE A 73 9.87 -18.33 14.62
C ILE A 73 11.13 -17.84 15.35
N GLN A 74 11.21 -18.03 16.67
CA GLN A 74 12.38 -17.65 17.47
C GLN A 74 13.66 -18.33 16.97
N ASP A 75 13.59 -19.62 16.66
CA ASP A 75 14.74 -20.41 16.24
C ASP A 75 15.20 -20.06 14.82
N ALA A 76 14.27 -19.80 13.91
CA ALA A 76 14.60 -19.35 12.56
C ALA A 76 15.26 -17.96 12.58
N ILE A 77 14.74 -17.02 13.37
CA ILE A 77 15.36 -15.69 13.57
C ILE A 77 16.78 -15.87 14.10
N ARG A 78 16.96 -16.71 15.12
CA ARG A 78 18.27 -17.00 15.70
C ARG A 78 19.26 -17.52 14.66
N CYS A 79 18.83 -18.46 13.81
CA CYS A 79 19.66 -18.96 12.71
C CYS A 79 20.03 -17.86 11.71
N GLY A 80 19.10 -16.98 11.35
CA GLY A 80 19.38 -15.82 10.50
C GLY A 80 20.44 -14.90 11.11
N VAL A 81 20.27 -14.52 12.38
CA VAL A 81 21.20 -13.64 13.10
C VAL A 81 22.58 -14.27 13.27
N GLU A 82 22.66 -15.52 13.75
CA GLU A 82 23.92 -16.25 13.95
C GLU A 82 24.74 -16.38 12.65
N ASN A 83 24.06 -16.41 11.51
CA ASN A 83 24.70 -16.53 10.20
C ASN A 83 24.79 -15.19 9.43
N GLY A 84 24.39 -14.07 10.03
CA GLY A 84 24.41 -12.75 9.38
C GLY A 84 23.59 -12.71 8.09
N VAL A 85 22.35 -13.22 8.16
CA VAL A 85 21.35 -13.23 7.09
C VAL A 85 20.11 -12.48 7.59
N LYS A 86 19.58 -11.59 6.74
CA LYS A 86 18.35 -10.87 7.01
C LYS A 86 17.15 -11.82 7.01
N VAL A 87 16.19 -11.58 7.88
CA VAL A 87 15.03 -12.44 8.09
C VAL A 87 13.77 -11.69 7.73
N THR A 88 12.88 -12.29 6.95
CA THR A 88 11.66 -11.64 6.50
C THR A 88 10.44 -12.52 6.75
N PRO A 89 9.43 -12.05 7.51
CA PRO A 89 8.17 -12.76 7.62
C PRO A 89 7.33 -12.60 6.35
N LYS A 90 6.80 -13.71 5.84
CA LYS A 90 5.83 -13.76 4.76
C LYS A 90 4.54 -14.39 5.30
N CYS A 91 3.50 -13.58 5.38
CA CYS A 91 2.14 -14.04 5.68
C CYS A 91 1.43 -14.42 4.37
N GLY A 92 0.56 -13.55 3.85
CA GLY A 92 -0.19 -13.86 2.61
C GLY A 92 0.59 -13.67 1.31
N GLY A 93 1.78 -13.05 1.35
CA GLY A 93 2.62 -12.84 0.16
C GLY A 93 2.15 -11.79 -0.85
N HIS A 94 1.19 -10.93 -0.48
CA HIS A 94 0.52 -9.96 -1.38
C HIS A 94 1.23 -8.61 -1.56
N SER A 95 2.41 -8.41 -0.99
CA SER A 95 3.17 -7.15 -1.18
C SER A 95 3.40 -6.90 -2.66
N TYR A 96 2.99 -5.74 -3.18
CA TYR A 96 3.19 -5.40 -4.61
C TYR A 96 4.66 -5.25 -4.99
N ALA A 97 5.52 -4.90 -4.03
CA ALA A 97 6.98 -4.88 -4.16
C ALA A 97 7.66 -6.16 -3.64
N ASN A 98 6.91 -7.24 -3.40
CA ASN A 98 7.44 -8.52 -2.87
C ASN A 98 8.27 -8.40 -1.58
N PHE A 99 7.93 -7.46 -0.68
CA PHE A 99 8.61 -7.28 0.60
C PHE A 99 8.54 -8.48 1.56
N GLY A 100 7.62 -9.44 1.34
CA GLY A 100 7.67 -10.73 2.04
C GLY A 100 8.92 -11.58 1.72
N PHE A 101 9.70 -11.17 0.72
CA PHE A 101 10.99 -11.73 0.36
C PHE A 101 12.18 -10.81 0.71
N GLY A 102 11.92 -9.65 1.33
CA GLY A 102 12.92 -8.62 1.64
C GLY A 102 12.94 -7.44 0.65
N GLY A 103 12.35 -7.61 -0.53
CA GLY A 103 12.53 -6.66 -1.64
C GLY A 103 13.89 -6.82 -2.36
N GLU A 104 14.62 -7.89 -2.04
CA GLU A 104 15.90 -8.27 -2.64
C GLU A 104 16.17 -9.78 -2.43
N ASP A 105 17.17 -10.32 -3.12
CA ASP A 105 17.56 -11.72 -2.97
C ASP A 105 18.27 -12.01 -1.64
N GLY A 106 18.17 -13.25 -1.17
CA GLY A 106 19.08 -13.79 -0.16
C GLY A 106 18.64 -13.63 1.29
N HIS A 107 17.39 -13.26 1.53
CA HIS A 107 16.78 -13.28 2.86
C HIS A 107 16.38 -14.71 3.28
N LEU A 108 16.43 -15.00 4.58
CA LEU A 108 15.73 -16.13 5.18
C LEU A 108 14.26 -15.75 5.30
N VAL A 109 13.40 -16.40 4.52
CA VAL A 109 11.95 -16.16 4.57
C VAL A 109 11.32 -17.05 5.63
N LEU A 110 10.46 -16.46 6.47
CA LEU A 110 9.57 -17.20 7.37
C LEU A 110 8.19 -17.26 6.72
N GLU A 111 7.84 -18.38 6.11
CA GLU A 111 6.51 -18.62 5.55
C GLU A 111 5.54 -18.98 6.69
N LEU A 112 4.69 -18.01 7.04
CA LEU A 112 3.83 -18.08 8.22
C LEU A 112 2.45 -18.65 7.92
N ASP A 113 2.05 -18.87 6.67
CA ASP A 113 0.67 -19.26 6.31
C ASP A 113 0.20 -20.61 6.88
N ARG A 114 1.09 -21.41 7.49
CA ARG A 114 0.76 -22.60 8.27
C ARG A 114 0.37 -22.31 9.74
N MET A 115 0.52 -21.06 10.18
CA MET A 115 0.05 -20.51 11.46
C MET A 115 -1.14 -19.59 11.19
N ASN A 116 -2.31 -20.19 10.93
CA ASN A 116 -3.52 -19.50 10.50
C ASN A 116 -4.73 -19.69 11.44
N LYS A 117 -4.53 -20.17 12.68
CA LYS A 117 -5.63 -20.41 13.62
C LYS A 117 -6.34 -19.10 14.01
N VAL A 118 -7.67 -19.13 13.99
CA VAL A 118 -8.55 -18.05 14.45
C VAL A 118 -9.48 -18.56 15.54
N THR A 119 -9.56 -17.86 16.67
CA THR A 119 -10.50 -18.17 17.75
C THR A 119 -11.17 -16.92 18.28
N LEU A 120 -12.48 -16.95 18.43
CA LEU A 120 -13.28 -15.88 19.01
C LEU A 120 -13.71 -16.26 20.43
N ASP A 121 -13.34 -15.41 21.40
CA ASP A 121 -13.96 -15.43 22.72
C ASP A 121 -15.32 -14.73 22.64
N LYS A 122 -16.40 -15.50 22.82
CA LYS A 122 -17.78 -14.99 22.72
C LYS A 122 -18.19 -14.12 23.91
N GLU A 123 -17.48 -14.20 25.03
CA GLU A 123 -17.79 -13.38 26.22
C GLU A 123 -17.19 -11.99 26.08
N SER A 124 -15.90 -11.90 25.74
CA SER A 124 -15.22 -10.61 25.56
C SER A 124 -15.40 -10.00 24.17
N GLY A 125 -15.75 -10.80 23.16
CA GLY A 125 -15.77 -10.40 21.74
C GLY A 125 -14.38 -10.23 21.14
N ILE A 126 -13.32 -10.68 21.83
CA ILE A 126 -11.93 -10.63 21.34
C ILE A 126 -11.64 -11.83 20.45
N ALA A 127 -11.06 -11.56 19.29
CA ALA A 127 -10.54 -12.57 18.38
C ALA A 127 -9.03 -12.72 18.53
N THR A 128 -8.55 -13.94 18.70
CA THR A 128 -7.13 -14.29 18.62
C THR A 128 -6.85 -14.91 17.26
N VAL A 129 -5.90 -14.32 16.52
CA VAL A 129 -5.60 -14.64 15.12
C VAL A 129 -4.10 -14.86 14.97
N GLN A 130 -3.68 -16.03 14.49
CA GLN A 130 -2.26 -16.26 14.21
C GLN A 130 -1.75 -15.41 13.04
N GLY A 131 -0.47 -15.02 13.10
CA GLY A 131 0.12 -14.02 12.19
C GLY A 131 0.17 -14.41 10.71
N GLY A 132 -0.04 -15.68 10.38
CA GLY A 132 -0.11 -16.22 9.02
C GLY A 132 -1.50 -16.22 8.38
N SER A 133 -2.54 -15.87 9.13
CA SER A 133 -3.93 -15.97 8.66
C SER A 133 -4.23 -15.00 7.51
N ARG A 134 -4.99 -15.44 6.49
CA ARG A 134 -5.47 -14.57 5.40
C ARG A 134 -6.81 -13.93 5.76
N LEU A 135 -7.11 -12.75 5.20
CA LEU A 135 -8.29 -11.95 5.54
C LEU A 135 -9.59 -12.71 5.35
N GLY A 136 -9.70 -13.45 4.25
CA GLY A 136 -10.91 -14.21 3.95
C GLY A 136 -11.17 -15.34 4.94
N HIS A 137 -10.12 -16.07 5.35
CA HIS A 137 -10.21 -17.08 6.41
C HIS A 137 -10.60 -16.46 7.76
N VAL A 138 -9.97 -15.32 8.13
CA VAL A 138 -10.33 -14.58 9.35
C VAL A 138 -11.79 -14.16 9.32
N ALA A 139 -12.27 -13.61 8.20
CA ALA A 139 -13.66 -13.18 8.08
C ALA A 139 -14.65 -14.35 8.17
N ALA A 140 -14.35 -15.48 7.52
CA ALA A 140 -15.16 -16.69 7.58
C ALA A 140 -15.26 -17.21 9.03
N GLU A 141 -14.13 -17.38 9.71
CA GLU A 141 -14.06 -17.87 11.09
C GLU A 141 -14.78 -16.96 12.09
N LEU A 142 -14.61 -15.63 12.00
CA LEU A 142 -15.30 -14.70 12.89
C LEU A 142 -16.82 -14.71 12.68
N TYR A 143 -17.26 -14.85 11.43
CA TYR A 143 -18.67 -14.93 11.11
C TYR A 143 -19.28 -16.26 11.61
N GLU A 144 -18.63 -17.39 11.37
CA GLU A 144 -19.10 -18.71 11.80
C GLU A 144 -19.10 -18.85 13.32
N GLN A 145 -18.06 -18.37 14.00
CA GLN A 145 -17.93 -18.52 15.44
C GLN A 145 -18.89 -17.62 16.22
N GLY A 146 -19.26 -16.44 15.71
CA GLY A 146 -20.11 -15.51 16.48
C GLY A 146 -20.76 -14.37 15.73
N LYS A 147 -20.86 -14.44 14.39
CA LYS A 147 -21.36 -13.32 13.54
C LYS A 147 -20.63 -12.01 13.85
N ARG A 148 -19.30 -12.11 13.98
CA ARG A 148 -18.42 -10.98 14.26
C ARG A 148 -17.58 -10.64 13.04
N ALA A 149 -17.05 -9.42 13.02
CA ALA A 149 -16.12 -8.96 12.01
C ALA A 149 -15.09 -7.97 12.58
N ILE A 150 -14.04 -7.71 11.79
CA ILE A 150 -13.16 -6.55 11.93
C ILE A 150 -13.21 -5.77 10.60
N SER A 151 -12.84 -4.49 10.62
CA SER A 151 -12.69 -3.73 9.38
C SER A 151 -11.42 -4.20 8.68
N HIS A 152 -11.48 -4.52 7.39
CA HIS A 152 -10.32 -4.97 6.61
C HIS A 152 -10.54 -4.78 5.10
N GLY A 153 -9.50 -5.04 4.32
CA GLY A 153 -9.50 -4.99 2.86
C GLY A 153 -10.30 -6.11 2.21
N THR A 154 -10.49 -6.01 0.89
CA THR A 154 -11.45 -6.83 0.15
C THR A 154 -10.91 -8.19 -0.29
N CYS A 155 -9.61 -8.29 -0.56
CA CYS A 155 -8.99 -9.47 -1.17
C CYS A 155 -8.86 -10.63 -0.16
N PRO A 156 -9.56 -11.77 -0.34
CA PRO A 156 -9.57 -12.88 0.62
C PRO A 156 -8.18 -13.49 0.86
N GLY A 157 -7.35 -13.51 -0.18
CA GLY A 157 -6.00 -14.07 -0.14
C GLY A 157 -4.94 -13.16 0.52
N VAL A 158 -5.25 -11.92 0.87
CA VAL A 158 -4.30 -11.02 1.54
C VAL A 158 -4.00 -11.53 2.94
N GLY A 159 -2.75 -11.43 3.39
CA GLY A 159 -2.33 -11.85 4.72
C GLY A 159 -2.57 -10.80 5.79
N SER A 160 -3.13 -11.18 6.92
CA SER A 160 -3.45 -10.28 8.04
C SER A 160 -2.21 -9.57 8.57
N GLY A 161 -1.06 -10.26 8.66
CA GLY A 161 0.18 -9.68 9.15
C GLY A 161 0.64 -8.47 8.35
N GLY A 162 0.78 -8.62 7.03
CA GLY A 162 1.15 -7.48 6.16
C GLY A 162 0.07 -6.40 6.13
N HIS A 163 -1.21 -6.78 6.18
CA HIS A 163 -2.31 -5.83 6.03
C HIS A 163 -2.49 -4.92 7.26
N VAL A 164 -2.63 -5.52 8.44
CA VAL A 164 -2.89 -4.83 9.71
C VAL A 164 -1.69 -3.98 10.11
N LEU A 165 -0.46 -4.46 9.91
CA LEU A 165 0.73 -3.77 10.41
C LEU A 165 1.02 -2.42 9.71
N HIS A 166 0.27 -2.08 8.66
CA HIS A 166 0.47 -0.87 7.86
C HIS A 166 -0.82 -0.09 7.59
N GLY A 167 -1.94 -0.47 8.20
CA GLY A 167 -3.26 0.15 7.95
C GLY A 167 -4.35 -0.90 7.86
N GLY A 168 -4.73 -1.18 6.62
CA GLY A 168 -5.76 -2.13 6.26
C GLY A 168 -7.06 -1.43 5.92
N TYR A 169 -7.15 -0.96 4.68
CA TYR A 169 -8.29 -0.22 4.15
C TYR A 169 -9.19 -1.14 3.32
N GLY A 170 -10.51 -0.96 3.43
CA GLY A 170 -11.50 -1.65 2.60
C GLY A 170 -12.89 -1.00 2.67
N ILE A 171 -13.90 -1.69 2.14
CA ILE A 171 -15.30 -1.20 2.02
C ILE A 171 -16.06 -1.27 3.36
N SER A 172 -15.35 -1.08 4.46
CA SER A 172 -15.87 -0.90 5.82
C SER A 172 -15.12 0.19 6.58
N SER A 173 -14.06 0.79 5.99
CA SER A 173 -13.15 1.65 6.72
C SER A 173 -13.71 3.03 7.06
N HIS A 174 -14.53 3.63 6.20
CA HIS A 174 -15.20 4.89 6.54
C HIS A 174 -16.15 4.72 7.73
N THR A 175 -16.83 3.57 7.84
CA THR A 175 -17.73 3.26 8.97
C THR A 175 -17.00 2.78 10.22
N LYS A 176 -15.90 2.02 10.08
CA LYS A 176 -15.31 1.20 11.16
C LYS A 176 -13.81 1.39 11.38
N GLY A 177 -13.17 2.32 10.68
CA GLY A 177 -11.72 2.56 10.77
C GLY A 177 -10.90 1.53 9.99
N LEU A 178 -9.58 1.60 10.10
CA LEU A 178 -8.64 0.68 9.45
C LEU A 178 -8.55 -0.65 10.22
N ALA A 179 -7.98 -1.68 9.62
CA ALA A 179 -7.77 -2.97 10.30
C ALA A 179 -6.90 -2.84 11.56
N LEU A 180 -5.89 -1.96 11.56
CA LEU A 180 -5.10 -1.65 12.74
C LEU A 180 -5.87 -1.02 13.90
N ASP A 181 -7.02 -0.39 13.65
CA ASP A 181 -7.82 0.26 14.70
C ASP A 181 -8.57 -0.79 15.54
N TRP A 182 -8.67 -2.02 15.03
CA TRP A 182 -9.24 -3.16 15.74
C TRP A 182 -8.21 -3.92 16.58
N LEU A 183 -6.92 -3.68 16.36
CA LEU A 183 -5.84 -4.38 17.08
C LEU A 183 -5.76 -3.87 18.52
N VAL A 184 -5.73 -4.78 19.48
CA VAL A 184 -5.58 -4.45 20.92
C VAL A 184 -4.33 -5.05 21.57
N GLU A 185 -3.79 -6.12 21.00
CA GLU A 185 -2.57 -6.76 21.50
C GLU A 185 -1.89 -7.56 20.38
N ALA A 186 -0.56 -7.63 20.40
CA ALA A 186 0.23 -8.48 19.50
C ALA A 186 1.33 -9.23 20.27
N THR A 187 1.51 -10.51 19.98
CA THR A 187 2.66 -11.30 20.46
C THR A 187 3.76 -11.30 19.41
N VAL A 188 4.88 -10.66 19.73
CA VAL A 188 5.95 -10.34 18.78
C VAL A 188 7.23 -11.06 19.13
N VAL A 189 7.89 -11.66 18.12
CA VAL A 189 9.26 -12.16 18.24
C VAL A 189 10.23 -11.12 17.69
N LEU A 190 11.10 -10.60 18.55
CA LEU A 190 12.06 -9.53 18.24
C LEU A 190 13.33 -10.06 17.55
N ALA A 191 14.19 -9.15 17.10
CA ALA A 191 15.42 -9.46 16.37
C ALA A 191 16.40 -10.33 17.18
N ASN A 192 16.42 -10.15 18.51
CA ASN A 192 17.20 -10.98 19.44
C ASN A 192 16.52 -12.32 19.80
N SER A 193 15.43 -12.68 19.11
CA SER A 193 14.59 -13.86 19.32
C SER A 193 13.86 -13.92 20.67
N SER A 194 13.79 -12.82 21.43
CA SER A 194 12.90 -12.70 22.59
C SER A 194 11.45 -12.53 22.14
N VAL A 195 10.51 -12.90 23.01
CA VAL A 195 9.07 -12.74 22.77
C VAL A 195 8.54 -11.70 23.73
N VAL A 196 7.77 -10.76 23.20
CA VAL A 196 7.13 -9.70 23.97
C VAL A 196 5.65 -9.59 23.59
N THR A 197 4.85 -9.11 24.52
CA THR A 197 3.48 -8.68 24.27
C THR A 197 3.48 -7.17 24.06
N ALA A 198 2.85 -6.70 22.99
CA ALA A 198 2.68 -5.28 22.68
C ALA A 198 1.18 -4.93 22.75
N SER A 199 0.80 -4.02 23.64
CA SER A 199 -0.54 -3.45 23.82
C SER A 199 -0.42 -2.01 24.31
N GLU A 200 -1.54 -1.34 24.60
CA GLU A 200 -1.51 0.00 25.21
C GLU A 200 -0.93 -0.02 26.64
N GLU A 201 -0.94 -1.17 27.31
CA GLU A 201 -0.49 -1.32 28.70
C GLU A 201 0.90 -1.98 28.81
N GLU A 202 1.36 -2.69 27.78
CA GLU A 202 2.63 -3.41 27.76
C GLU A 202 3.40 -3.15 26.45
N ASN A 203 4.65 -2.68 26.54
CA ASN A 203 5.44 -2.23 25.37
C ASN A 203 4.67 -1.26 24.43
N PRO A 204 4.11 -0.15 24.96
CA PRO A 204 3.20 0.72 24.21
C PRO A 204 3.86 1.41 23.00
N ASP A 205 5.16 1.70 23.05
CA ASP A 205 5.87 2.27 21.90
C ASP A 205 5.97 1.26 20.75
N LEU A 206 6.28 -0.01 21.04
CA LEU A 206 6.25 -1.06 20.03
C LEU A 206 4.83 -1.25 19.50
N PHE A 207 3.82 -1.26 20.37
CA PHE A 207 2.42 -1.38 19.95
C PHE A 207 1.98 -0.24 19.03
N TRP A 208 2.39 0.98 19.35
CA TRP A 208 2.19 2.15 18.50
C TRP A 208 2.84 1.99 17.12
N ALA A 209 4.09 1.49 17.06
CA ALA A 209 4.80 1.25 15.80
C ALA A 209 4.21 0.09 14.98
N LEU A 210 3.69 -0.95 15.62
CA LEU A 210 3.03 -2.06 14.93
C LEU A 210 1.75 -1.60 14.22
N ARG A 211 1.07 -0.58 14.73
CA ARG A 211 -0.12 0.03 14.10
C ARG A 211 0.30 1.08 13.06
N GLY A 212 1.00 0.65 12.01
CA GLY A 212 1.32 1.48 10.83
C GLY A 212 2.69 1.27 10.21
N ALA A 213 3.66 0.72 10.95
CA ALA A 213 5.03 0.47 10.48
C ALA A 213 5.57 -0.90 10.95
N GLY A 214 4.70 -1.86 11.23
CA GLY A 214 5.07 -3.07 11.96
C GLY A 214 5.89 -4.10 11.18
N GLY A 215 5.91 -4.03 9.85
CA GLY A 215 6.53 -5.03 8.98
C GLY A 215 8.02 -5.27 9.21
N SER A 216 8.74 -4.29 9.78
CA SER A 216 10.17 -4.40 10.11
C SER A 216 10.47 -4.28 11.61
N MET A 217 9.47 -4.25 12.49
CA MET A 217 9.67 -4.07 13.94
C MET A 217 9.84 -5.40 14.69
N GLY A 218 9.48 -6.51 14.05
CA GLY A 218 9.49 -7.84 14.63
C GLY A 218 8.59 -8.78 13.84
N VAL A 219 8.57 -10.06 14.21
CA VAL A 219 7.65 -11.03 13.62
C VAL A 219 6.46 -11.21 14.54
N VAL A 220 5.28 -10.73 14.13
CA VAL A 220 4.05 -10.95 14.89
C VAL A 220 3.57 -12.38 14.67
N SER A 221 3.55 -13.15 15.75
CA SER A 221 3.12 -14.55 15.76
C SER A 221 1.61 -14.70 16.00
N GLU A 222 1.01 -13.75 16.74
CA GLU A 222 -0.40 -13.74 17.11
C GLU A 222 -0.87 -12.30 17.30
N PHE A 223 -2.08 -12.01 16.83
CA PHE A 223 -2.81 -10.76 17.02
C PHE A 223 -4.05 -11.01 17.88
N LYS A 224 -4.42 -10.03 18.70
CA LYS A 224 -5.75 -9.96 19.31
C LYS A 224 -6.49 -8.74 18.81
N PHE A 225 -7.71 -8.96 18.34
CA PHE A 225 -8.57 -7.92 17.82
C PHE A 225 -9.82 -7.77 18.68
N LYS A 226 -10.24 -6.53 18.94
CA LYS A 226 -11.67 -6.27 19.16
C LYS A 226 -12.43 -6.65 17.89
N THR A 227 -13.71 -6.96 18.02
CA THR A 227 -14.58 -7.23 16.88
C THR A 227 -15.89 -6.47 17.03
N PHE A 228 -16.63 -6.30 15.95
CA PHE A 228 -18.01 -5.80 15.96
C PHE A 228 -19.01 -6.88 15.53
N GLU A 229 -20.25 -6.72 15.98
CA GLU A 229 -21.39 -7.49 15.49
C GLU A 229 -21.68 -7.11 14.04
N VAL A 230 -21.73 -8.09 13.15
CA VAL A 230 -22.07 -7.81 11.75
C VAL A 230 -23.48 -7.22 11.67
N PRO A 231 -23.70 -6.21 10.82
CA PRO A 231 -25.04 -5.68 10.56
C PRO A 231 -25.96 -6.77 9.96
N GLU A 232 -27.26 -6.68 10.25
CA GLU A 232 -28.25 -7.62 9.71
C GLU A 232 -28.36 -7.52 8.19
N VAL A 233 -28.23 -6.30 7.65
CA VAL A 233 -28.27 -6.01 6.22
C VAL A 233 -27.20 -4.98 5.87
N VAL A 234 -26.57 -5.19 4.72
CA VAL A 234 -25.75 -4.19 4.03
C VAL A 234 -26.15 -4.16 2.57
N THR A 235 -26.03 -3.00 1.93
CA THR A 235 -26.35 -2.86 0.51
C THR A 235 -25.08 -2.55 -0.26
N ARG A 236 -24.63 -3.49 -1.09
CA ARG A 236 -23.57 -3.22 -2.08
C ARG A 236 -24.18 -2.47 -3.25
N PHE A 237 -23.41 -1.59 -3.87
CA PHE A 237 -23.89 -0.84 -5.02
C PHE A 237 -22.80 -0.54 -6.02
N ASN A 238 -23.22 -0.34 -7.27
CA ASN A 238 -22.37 0.18 -8.33
C ASN A 238 -23.15 1.24 -9.12
N THR A 239 -22.44 2.28 -9.55
CA THR A 239 -23.00 3.34 -10.38
C THR A 239 -22.36 3.34 -11.77
N ILE A 240 -22.91 4.15 -12.66
CA ILE A 240 -22.23 4.58 -13.87
C ILE A 240 -22.15 6.10 -13.81
N LEU A 241 -20.96 6.64 -14.02
CA LEU A 241 -20.73 8.08 -14.15
C LEU A 241 -20.70 8.42 -15.65
N ARG A 242 -21.72 9.12 -16.14
CA ARG A 242 -21.87 9.47 -17.57
C ARG A 242 -20.98 10.66 -17.93
N TRP A 243 -19.69 10.48 -17.72
CA TRP A 243 -18.70 11.55 -17.81
C TRP A 243 -17.97 11.57 -19.15
N ASN A 244 -17.63 12.78 -19.56
CA ASN A 244 -16.74 13.12 -20.66
C ASN A 244 -15.77 14.22 -20.19
N ALA A 245 -14.86 14.65 -21.07
CA ALA A 245 -13.86 15.66 -20.74
C ALA A 245 -14.47 16.97 -20.20
N ASN A 246 -15.70 17.32 -20.58
CA ASN A 246 -16.32 18.60 -20.23
C ASN A 246 -17.03 18.61 -18.87
N ASN A 247 -17.40 17.44 -18.32
CA ASN A 247 -18.13 17.36 -17.05
C ASN A 247 -17.40 16.56 -15.95
N SER A 248 -16.28 15.89 -16.27
CA SER A 248 -15.53 15.09 -15.28
C SER A 248 -14.96 15.93 -14.14
N VAL A 249 -14.48 17.15 -14.42
CA VAL A 249 -13.95 18.07 -13.39
C VAL A 249 -15.04 18.39 -12.37
N ALA A 250 -16.22 18.82 -12.85
CA ALA A 250 -17.36 19.13 -12.00
C ALA A 250 -17.85 17.89 -11.20
N GLY A 251 -17.85 16.72 -11.83
CA GLY A 251 -18.23 15.47 -11.19
C GLY A 251 -17.28 15.03 -10.08
N LEU A 252 -15.96 15.07 -10.32
CA LEU A 252 -14.94 14.79 -9.31
C LEU A 252 -15.01 15.80 -8.16
N LYS A 253 -15.15 17.09 -8.47
CA LYS A 253 -15.35 18.15 -7.48
C LYS A 253 -16.56 17.88 -6.58
N ALA A 254 -17.70 17.55 -7.19
CA ALA A 254 -18.92 17.24 -6.46
C ALA A 254 -18.77 16.01 -5.54
N LEU A 255 -18.06 14.97 -5.99
CA LEU A 255 -17.82 13.77 -5.19
C LEU A 255 -16.85 14.03 -4.02
N GLN A 256 -15.76 14.78 -4.22
CA GLN A 256 -14.84 15.08 -3.11
C GLN A 256 -15.45 16.04 -2.08
N GLU A 257 -16.28 17.01 -2.50
CA GLU A 257 -17.04 17.88 -1.59
C GLU A 257 -18.00 17.05 -0.75
N TRP A 258 -18.73 16.13 -1.39
CA TRP A 258 -19.62 15.22 -0.69
C TRP A 258 -18.85 14.31 0.28
N ALA A 259 -17.72 13.73 -0.14
CA ALA A 259 -16.87 12.91 0.72
C ALA A 259 -16.35 13.68 1.95
N ALA A 260 -16.03 14.97 1.78
CA ALA A 260 -15.53 15.81 2.87
C ALA A 260 -16.60 16.11 3.92
N ASP A 261 -17.81 16.50 3.48
CA ASP A 261 -18.80 17.18 4.33
C ASP A 261 -20.11 16.41 4.54
N ASP A 262 -20.57 15.65 3.55
CA ASP A 262 -21.96 15.16 3.46
C ASP A 262 -22.08 13.62 3.43
N MET A 263 -21.00 12.89 3.15
CA MET A 263 -20.99 11.43 3.10
C MET A 263 -21.39 10.87 4.48
N PRO A 264 -22.43 10.03 4.60
CA PRO A 264 -22.84 9.53 5.91
C PRO A 264 -21.87 8.45 6.42
N ALA A 265 -21.77 8.29 7.75
CA ALA A 265 -20.85 7.34 8.39
C ALA A 265 -21.08 5.89 7.92
N GLU A 266 -22.32 5.53 7.56
CA GLU A 266 -22.75 4.23 7.07
C GLU A 266 -22.27 3.93 5.64
N MET A 267 -21.79 4.92 4.90
CA MET A 267 -21.33 4.78 3.53
C MET A 267 -19.84 4.44 3.47
N ASN A 268 -19.46 3.59 2.53
CA ASN A 268 -18.07 3.32 2.15
C ASN A 268 -18.03 3.26 0.63
N ALA A 269 -17.25 4.13 -0.01
CA ALA A 269 -17.28 4.24 -1.46
C ALA A 269 -15.92 4.63 -2.04
N ARG A 270 -15.74 4.30 -3.32
CA ARG A 270 -14.55 4.64 -4.10
C ARG A 270 -14.89 4.86 -5.56
N ILE A 271 -14.16 5.76 -6.21
CA ILE A 271 -14.27 6.06 -7.63
C ILE A 271 -13.31 5.15 -8.40
N PHE A 272 -13.73 4.66 -9.55
CA PHE A 272 -12.93 3.92 -10.52
C PHE A 272 -12.76 4.75 -11.78
N LEU A 273 -11.53 5.21 -12.02
CA LEU A 273 -11.15 5.78 -13.31
C LEU A 273 -10.43 4.70 -14.13
N ASN A 274 -10.85 4.54 -15.39
CA ASN A 274 -10.34 3.55 -16.32
C ASN A 274 -10.48 4.05 -17.78
N PRO A 275 -9.99 3.32 -18.80
CA PRO A 275 -10.17 3.69 -20.21
C PRO A 275 -11.62 3.74 -20.69
N GLN A 276 -12.50 2.99 -20.05
CA GLN A 276 -13.92 2.83 -20.38
C GLN A 276 -14.77 3.90 -19.67
N ILE A 277 -15.90 3.48 -19.08
CA ILE A 277 -16.85 4.34 -18.39
C ILE A 277 -16.47 4.32 -16.90
N PRO A 278 -16.22 5.48 -16.28
CA PRO A 278 -15.98 5.56 -14.85
C PRO A 278 -17.22 5.17 -14.05
N ASN A 279 -17.00 4.66 -12.84
CA ASN A 279 -18.04 4.37 -11.87
C ASN A 279 -17.57 4.78 -10.47
N PHE A 280 -18.51 4.87 -9.53
CA PHE A 280 -18.17 4.67 -8.13
C PHE A 280 -19.05 3.57 -7.56
N GLU A 281 -18.45 2.75 -6.71
CA GLU A 281 -19.07 1.60 -6.06
C GLU A 281 -18.83 1.68 -4.55
N GLY A 282 -19.58 0.88 -3.81
CA GLY A 282 -19.44 0.88 -2.37
C GLY A 282 -20.36 -0.07 -1.63
N LEU A 283 -20.30 0.04 -0.31
CA LEU A 283 -21.15 -0.65 0.65
C LEU A 283 -21.80 0.38 1.56
N PHE A 284 -23.11 0.25 1.73
CA PHE A 284 -23.88 1.02 2.68
C PHE A 284 -24.38 0.14 3.81
N TYR A 285 -24.19 0.60 5.04
CA TYR A 285 -24.65 -0.07 6.27
C TYR A 285 -26.13 0.23 6.48
N GLY A 286 -26.98 -0.37 5.66
CA GLY A 286 -28.42 -0.20 5.71
C GLY A 286 -29.10 -0.84 4.49
N THR A 287 -30.39 -0.55 4.37
CA THR A 287 -31.26 -1.04 3.30
C THR A 287 -31.01 -0.33 1.98
N LYS A 288 -31.55 -0.90 0.91
CA LYS A 288 -31.51 -0.33 -0.43
C LYS A 288 -32.25 1.01 -0.50
N ASP A 289 -33.39 1.13 0.16
CA ASP A 289 -34.18 2.37 0.14
C ASP A 289 -33.44 3.53 0.82
N GLU A 290 -32.76 3.25 1.94
CA GLU A 290 -31.91 4.23 2.62
C GLU A 290 -30.70 4.63 1.77
N LEU A 291 -30.04 3.65 1.12
CA LEU A 291 -28.96 3.92 0.17
C LEU A 291 -29.44 4.83 -0.97
N THR A 292 -30.57 4.51 -1.59
CA THR A 292 -31.13 5.29 -2.70
C THR A 292 -31.42 6.72 -2.27
N ALA A 293 -32.02 6.92 -1.09
CA ALA A 293 -32.27 8.27 -0.55
C ALA A 293 -30.98 9.09 -0.35
N VAL A 294 -29.87 8.45 0.04
CA VAL A 294 -28.56 9.09 0.18
C VAL A 294 -27.94 9.40 -1.18
N LEU A 295 -28.03 8.48 -2.15
CA LEU A 295 -27.36 8.63 -3.44
C LEU A 295 -28.12 9.51 -4.43
N ASP A 296 -29.45 9.57 -4.41
CA ASP A 296 -30.24 10.28 -5.43
C ASP A 296 -29.79 11.75 -5.63
N PRO A 297 -29.62 12.58 -4.58
CA PRO A 297 -29.15 13.96 -4.76
C PRO A 297 -27.73 14.03 -5.34
N LEU A 298 -26.87 13.10 -4.94
CA LEU A 298 -25.49 13.03 -5.41
C LEU A 298 -25.43 12.62 -6.89
N LEU A 299 -26.22 11.64 -7.29
CA LEU A 299 -26.28 11.14 -8.67
C LEU A 299 -26.82 12.21 -9.62
N GLU A 300 -27.79 13.02 -9.20
CA GLU A 300 -28.24 14.19 -9.96
C GLU A 300 -27.10 15.20 -10.17
N LYS A 301 -26.38 15.57 -9.11
CA LYS A 301 -25.24 16.53 -9.18
C LYS A 301 -24.07 16.01 -10.01
N THR A 302 -23.82 14.70 -9.97
CA THR A 302 -22.66 14.05 -10.60
C THR A 302 -22.95 13.46 -11.98
N ASN A 303 -24.16 13.62 -12.54
CA ASN A 303 -24.58 12.93 -13.76
C ASN A 303 -24.38 11.39 -13.67
N GLY A 304 -24.56 10.85 -12.48
CA GLY A 304 -24.46 9.44 -12.17
C GLY A 304 -25.79 8.70 -12.39
N LEU A 305 -25.70 7.39 -12.49
CA LEU A 305 -26.85 6.48 -12.51
C LEU A 305 -26.55 5.29 -11.60
N LEU A 306 -27.47 4.96 -10.70
CA LEU A 306 -27.38 3.73 -9.91
C LEU A 306 -27.63 2.53 -10.83
N GLN A 307 -26.60 1.73 -11.08
CA GLN A 307 -26.69 0.57 -11.97
C GLN A 307 -27.11 -0.68 -11.20
N ASP A 308 -26.56 -0.86 -10.00
CA ASP A 308 -26.87 -1.97 -9.12
C ASP A 308 -26.95 -1.49 -7.67
N ALA A 309 -27.91 -2.06 -6.93
CA ALA A 309 -28.03 -1.93 -5.49
C ALA A 309 -28.67 -3.20 -4.95
N THR A 310 -27.87 -3.98 -4.23
CA THR A 310 -28.21 -5.33 -3.76
C THR A 310 -27.98 -5.43 -2.26
N GLU A 311 -29.07 -5.66 -1.53
CA GLU A 311 -29.02 -6.05 -0.12
C GLU A 311 -28.42 -7.46 0.01
N THR A 312 -27.50 -7.61 0.96
CA THR A 312 -26.79 -8.85 1.21
C THR A 312 -26.39 -8.93 2.68
N ASP A 313 -26.01 -10.14 3.13
CA ASP A 313 -25.37 -10.33 4.42
C ASP A 313 -23.86 -10.04 4.36
N TRP A 314 -23.18 -10.14 5.50
CA TRP A 314 -21.76 -9.82 5.62
C TRP A 314 -20.85 -10.72 4.76
N PRO A 315 -21.01 -12.06 4.73
CA PRO A 315 -20.25 -12.89 3.79
C PRO A 315 -20.51 -12.52 2.32
N GLY A 316 -21.77 -12.23 1.96
CA GLY A 316 -22.11 -11.91 0.57
C GLY A 316 -21.44 -10.64 0.05
N GLN A 317 -21.27 -9.59 0.88
CA GLN A 317 -20.49 -8.42 0.45
C GLN A 317 -18.99 -8.73 0.31
N LEU A 318 -18.42 -9.54 1.21
CA LEU A 318 -17.02 -9.96 1.11
C LEU A 318 -16.76 -10.78 -0.16
N SER A 319 -17.67 -11.70 -0.50
CA SER A 319 -17.59 -12.46 -1.75
C SER A 319 -17.71 -11.57 -2.98
N HIS A 320 -18.56 -10.53 -2.94
CA HIS A 320 -18.69 -9.58 -4.05
C HIS A 320 -17.39 -8.82 -4.33
N PHE A 321 -16.77 -8.24 -3.29
CA PHE A 321 -15.53 -7.47 -3.45
C PHE A 321 -14.27 -8.36 -3.50
N GLY A 322 -14.41 -9.66 -3.28
CA GLY A 322 -13.30 -10.61 -3.18
C GLY A 322 -12.61 -10.98 -4.51
N GLY A 323 -13.01 -10.38 -5.62
CA GLY A 323 -12.38 -10.57 -6.93
C GLY A 323 -12.55 -11.98 -7.49
N GLY A 324 -13.64 -12.66 -7.13
CA GLY A 324 -13.96 -14.02 -7.59
C GLY A 324 -13.16 -15.14 -6.92
N LEU A 325 -12.42 -14.84 -5.86
CA LEU A 325 -11.80 -15.87 -5.00
C LEU A 325 -12.82 -16.41 -3.99
N ASP A 326 -12.68 -17.68 -3.63
CA ASP A 326 -13.40 -18.22 -2.47
C ASP A 326 -13.05 -17.41 -1.22
N LEU A 327 -14.01 -17.24 -0.31
CA LEU A 327 -13.78 -16.44 0.88
C LEU A 327 -12.75 -17.10 1.82
N ASP A 328 -12.91 -18.38 2.14
CA ASP A 328 -12.00 -19.08 3.05
C ASP A 328 -10.69 -19.49 2.34
N GLN A 329 -9.67 -18.62 2.43
CA GLN A 329 -8.35 -18.83 1.82
C GLN A 329 -7.33 -19.22 2.88
N THR A 330 -6.80 -20.45 2.79
CA THR A 330 -5.67 -20.94 3.61
C THR A 330 -4.52 -21.42 2.72
N HIS A 331 -3.52 -22.09 3.29
CA HIS A 331 -2.57 -22.88 2.49
C HIS A 331 -3.27 -24.09 1.85
N PRO A 332 -2.97 -24.47 0.58
CA PRO A 332 -2.08 -23.80 -0.38
C PRO A 332 -2.72 -22.61 -1.11
N TYR A 333 -1.93 -21.61 -1.47
CA TYR A 333 -2.37 -20.42 -2.22
C TYR A 333 -1.32 -20.00 -3.26
N ASN A 334 -1.74 -19.74 -4.50
CA ASN A 334 -0.81 -19.49 -5.62
C ASN A 334 -1.24 -18.38 -6.60
N LYS A 335 -2.14 -17.47 -6.18
CA LYS A 335 -2.56 -16.36 -7.04
C LYS A 335 -1.37 -15.47 -7.40
N LYS A 336 -1.30 -15.09 -8.67
CA LYS A 336 -0.23 -14.26 -9.26
C LYS A 336 -0.83 -13.15 -10.09
N ASP A 337 -0.08 -12.07 -10.20
CA ASP A 337 -0.30 -11.01 -11.18
C ASP A 337 1.05 -10.48 -11.69
N ASN A 338 1.05 -9.86 -12.87
CA ASN A 338 2.20 -9.16 -13.42
C ASN A 338 1.85 -7.68 -13.55
N MET A 339 2.30 -6.90 -12.56
CA MET A 339 1.72 -5.60 -12.30
C MET A 339 2.73 -4.57 -11.81
N TYR A 340 2.37 -3.30 -12.00
CA TYR A 340 2.92 -2.15 -11.29
C TYR A 340 1.77 -1.43 -10.57
N SER A 341 2.08 -0.91 -9.39
CA SER A 341 1.17 -0.12 -8.60
C SER A 341 1.96 0.90 -7.79
N THR A 342 1.28 1.99 -7.48
CA THR A 342 1.74 3.07 -6.61
C THR A 342 0.51 3.69 -5.96
N SER A 343 0.70 4.57 -5.00
CA SER A 343 -0.39 5.25 -4.30
C SER A 343 0.00 6.65 -3.88
N ILE A 344 -0.99 7.53 -3.71
CA ILE A 344 -0.78 8.82 -3.05
C ILE A 344 -1.95 9.13 -2.11
N TYR A 345 -1.66 9.85 -1.03
CA TYR A 345 -2.67 10.51 -0.20
C TYR A 345 -2.72 12.00 -0.49
N THR A 346 -3.92 12.54 -0.56
CA THR A 346 -4.14 13.97 -0.81
C THR A 346 -5.26 14.50 0.08
N ASP A 347 -5.23 15.81 0.30
CA ASP A 347 -6.41 16.54 0.74
C ASP A 347 -7.41 16.67 -0.44
N ALA A 348 -8.46 17.48 -0.29
CA ALA A 348 -9.31 17.81 -1.44
C ALA A 348 -8.46 18.46 -2.55
N LEU A 349 -8.65 18.02 -3.79
CA LEU A 349 -7.93 18.56 -4.93
C LEU A 349 -8.47 19.94 -5.31
N THR A 350 -7.60 20.86 -5.69
CA THR A 350 -7.99 22.17 -6.23
C THR A 350 -8.59 22.03 -7.63
N ASP A 351 -9.29 23.06 -8.10
CA ASP A 351 -9.85 23.08 -9.46
C ASP A 351 -8.76 22.88 -10.52
N GLU A 352 -7.58 23.49 -10.35
CA GLU A 352 -6.42 23.31 -11.23
C GLU A 352 -5.93 21.85 -11.26
N GLN A 353 -5.85 21.20 -10.10
CA GLN A 353 -5.43 19.80 -10.01
C GLN A 353 -6.45 18.84 -10.63
N LEU A 354 -7.75 19.12 -10.44
CA LEU A 354 -8.82 18.36 -11.07
C LEU A 354 -8.80 18.51 -12.59
N GLU A 355 -8.60 19.73 -13.10
CA GLU A 355 -8.45 20.00 -14.52
C GLU A 355 -7.24 19.28 -15.12
N ALA A 356 -6.09 19.32 -14.43
CA ALA A 356 -4.89 18.62 -14.85
C ALA A 356 -5.08 17.10 -14.88
N LEU A 357 -5.66 16.52 -13.81
CA LEU A 357 -5.99 15.09 -13.73
C LEU A 357 -6.90 14.67 -14.90
N VAL A 358 -8.02 15.38 -15.11
CA VAL A 358 -8.98 15.08 -16.17
C VAL A 358 -8.35 15.24 -17.55
N THR A 359 -7.54 16.28 -17.75
CA THR A 359 -6.82 16.51 -19.00
C THR A 359 -5.88 15.35 -19.30
N TYR A 360 -5.05 14.93 -18.32
CA TYR A 360 -4.17 13.78 -18.48
C TYR A 360 -4.97 12.50 -18.76
N TRP A 361 -6.05 12.27 -18.01
CA TRP A 361 -6.90 11.10 -18.17
C TRP A 361 -7.44 10.97 -19.60
N TYR A 362 -8.10 12.00 -20.13
CA TYR A 362 -8.73 11.95 -21.44
C TYR A 362 -7.74 12.05 -22.61
N THR A 363 -6.62 12.75 -22.46
CA THR A 363 -5.69 12.98 -23.58
C THR A 363 -4.55 11.97 -23.66
N LYS A 364 -4.18 11.33 -22.55
CA LYS A 364 -3.08 10.36 -22.45
C LYS A 364 -3.57 9.00 -21.94
N ALA A 365 -4.08 8.93 -20.71
CA ALA A 365 -4.33 7.64 -20.04
C ALA A 365 -5.35 6.76 -20.78
N LYS A 366 -6.47 7.32 -21.27
CA LYS A 366 -7.49 6.56 -22.04
C LYS A 366 -6.98 5.92 -23.34
N LYS A 367 -5.78 6.33 -23.82
CA LYS A 367 -5.14 5.73 -25.00
C LYS A 367 -4.34 4.48 -24.67
N VAL A 368 -4.00 4.26 -23.40
CA VAL A 368 -3.30 3.05 -22.93
C VAL A 368 -4.27 1.88 -22.98
N ARG A 369 -3.85 0.78 -23.65
CA ARG A 369 -4.69 -0.40 -23.94
C ARG A 369 -4.45 -1.59 -23.01
N ARG A 370 -3.77 -1.38 -21.88
CA ARG A 370 -3.57 -2.38 -20.82
C ARG A 370 -4.75 -2.36 -19.83
N GLY A 371 -4.84 -3.39 -18.99
CA GLY A 371 -5.76 -3.40 -17.88
C GLY A 371 -5.23 -2.48 -16.80
N TRP A 372 -5.78 -1.28 -16.68
CA TRP A 372 -5.40 -0.36 -15.61
C TRP A 372 -6.62 0.29 -14.99
N TYR A 373 -6.47 0.64 -13.72
CA TYR A 373 -7.44 1.44 -12.98
C TYR A 373 -6.72 2.40 -12.03
N HIS A 374 -7.40 3.51 -11.76
CA HIS A 374 -7.07 4.45 -10.70
C HIS A 374 -8.27 4.52 -9.76
N HIS A 375 -8.12 3.96 -8.56
CA HIS A 375 -9.11 4.11 -7.49
C HIS A 375 -8.87 5.41 -6.76
N ILE A 376 -9.95 6.13 -6.49
CA ILE A 376 -9.97 7.24 -5.54
C ILE A 376 -10.90 6.83 -4.41
N ASP A 377 -10.30 6.37 -3.32
CA ASP A 377 -10.98 5.96 -2.11
C ASP A 377 -11.31 7.18 -1.24
N PHE A 378 -12.55 7.28 -0.76
CA PHE A 378 -12.97 8.29 0.21
C PHE A 378 -12.48 7.89 1.61
N HIS A 379 -11.21 8.21 1.84
CA HIS A 379 -10.45 7.79 3.01
C HIS A 379 -10.86 8.58 4.27
N GLY A 380 -10.78 9.90 4.18
CA GLY A 380 -11.10 10.81 5.28
C GLY A 380 -12.50 11.36 5.20
N GLY A 381 -12.68 12.57 5.73
CA GLY A 381 -13.97 13.26 5.78
C GLY A 381 -14.52 13.35 7.20
N LYS A 382 -15.47 14.26 7.40
CA LYS A 382 -15.98 14.64 8.73
C LYS A 382 -16.56 13.48 9.55
N THR A 383 -17.13 12.49 8.86
CA THR A 383 -17.78 11.32 9.45
C THR A 383 -16.93 10.05 9.39
N SER A 384 -15.72 10.14 8.80
CA SER A 384 -14.86 8.97 8.63
C SER A 384 -14.34 8.50 9.99
N ALA A 385 -14.59 7.23 10.30
CA ALA A 385 -14.01 6.57 11.45
C ALA A 385 -12.47 6.51 11.38
N ILE A 386 -11.87 6.65 10.19
CA ILE A 386 -10.42 6.74 10.04
C ILE A 386 -9.91 8.08 10.56
N SER A 387 -10.55 9.18 10.17
CA SER A 387 -10.19 10.55 10.58
C SER A 387 -10.61 10.87 12.02
N ALA A 388 -11.50 10.09 12.61
CA ALA A 388 -11.89 10.21 14.01
C ALA A 388 -10.80 9.72 14.99
N VAL A 389 -9.80 8.98 14.52
CA VAL A 389 -8.65 8.54 15.33
C VAL A 389 -7.61 9.66 15.36
N ASP A 390 -7.14 10.01 16.56
CA ASP A 390 -6.10 11.02 16.74
C ASP A 390 -4.84 10.70 15.92
N GLY A 391 -4.27 11.72 15.27
CA GLY A 391 -3.17 11.56 14.32
C GLY A 391 -1.90 10.92 14.89
N ASP A 392 -1.68 11.02 16.20
CA ASP A 392 -0.54 10.46 16.92
C ASP A 392 -0.86 9.18 17.71
N ALA A 393 -2.11 8.68 17.69
CA ALA A 393 -2.51 7.47 18.40
C ALA A 393 -1.83 6.19 17.89
N THR A 394 -1.42 6.20 16.62
CA THR A 394 -0.79 5.08 15.91
C THR A 394 0.33 5.61 15.02
N SER A 395 1.24 4.75 14.54
CA SER A 395 2.27 5.20 13.59
C SER A 395 1.78 5.36 12.16
N TYR A 396 0.52 5.01 11.86
CA TYR A 396 -0.14 5.36 10.61
C TYR A 396 -0.40 6.87 10.56
N ASN A 397 0.27 7.57 9.64
CA ASN A 397 0.37 9.02 9.66
C ASN A 397 -0.73 9.75 8.86
N HIS A 398 -1.48 9.07 8.00
CA HIS A 398 -2.35 9.72 7.00
C HIS A 398 -3.79 9.94 7.48
N ARG A 399 -4.03 10.12 8.77
CA ARG A 399 -5.38 10.28 9.37
C ARG A 399 -6.11 11.54 8.90
N ASP A 400 -5.35 12.57 8.55
CA ASP A 400 -5.81 13.89 8.10
C ASP A 400 -6.23 13.94 6.64
N LYS A 401 -5.86 12.93 5.84
CA LYS A 401 -6.02 12.95 4.38
C LYS A 401 -7.43 12.56 3.96
N LEU A 402 -8.00 13.30 3.01
CA LEU A 402 -9.35 13.07 2.49
C LEU A 402 -9.39 11.90 1.50
N LEU A 403 -8.44 11.88 0.56
CA LEU A 403 -8.46 10.94 -0.56
C LEU A 403 -7.23 10.02 -0.50
N MET A 404 -7.46 8.75 -0.79
CA MET A 404 -6.40 7.79 -1.08
C MET A 404 -6.52 7.37 -2.54
N HIS A 405 -5.47 7.61 -3.30
CA HIS A 405 -5.38 7.20 -4.70
C HIS A 405 -4.58 5.91 -4.78
N ASN A 406 -5.17 4.86 -5.35
CA ASN A 406 -4.46 3.62 -5.68
C ASN A 406 -4.42 3.47 -7.20
N PHE A 407 -3.21 3.31 -7.73
CA PHE A 407 -2.96 3.14 -9.15
C PHE A 407 -2.52 1.71 -9.42
N TYR A 408 -3.09 1.08 -10.44
CA TYR A 408 -2.82 -0.33 -10.75
C TYR A 408 -2.84 -0.58 -12.25
N ASP A 409 -1.74 -1.08 -12.80
CA ASP A 409 -1.58 -1.46 -14.22
C ASP A 409 -1.06 -2.88 -14.25
N HIS A 410 -1.69 -3.72 -15.06
CA HIS A 410 -1.35 -5.13 -15.15
C HIS A 410 -1.40 -5.64 -16.59
N VAL A 411 -0.61 -6.69 -16.81
CA VAL A 411 -0.49 -7.41 -18.08
C VAL A 411 -0.67 -8.91 -17.84
N ASP A 412 -0.69 -9.69 -18.93
CA ASP A 412 -0.70 -11.15 -18.79
C ASP A 412 0.53 -11.63 -17.98
N VAL A 413 0.30 -12.58 -17.07
CA VAL A 413 1.30 -13.10 -16.14
C VAL A 413 2.55 -13.67 -16.83
N LYS A 414 2.44 -14.10 -18.10
CA LYS A 414 3.55 -14.65 -18.88
C LYS A 414 4.27 -13.61 -19.76
N SER A 415 3.75 -12.38 -19.83
CA SER A 415 4.33 -11.32 -20.65
C SER A 415 5.42 -10.56 -19.88
N ASP A 416 6.27 -9.83 -20.60
CA ASP A 416 7.13 -8.84 -19.96
C ASP A 416 6.31 -7.60 -19.61
N TYR A 417 6.53 -7.03 -18.41
CA TYR A 417 5.94 -5.74 -18.06
C TYR A 417 6.62 -4.65 -18.88
N PRO A 418 5.87 -3.76 -19.57
CA PRO A 418 6.47 -2.82 -20.50
C PRO A 418 7.22 -1.69 -19.79
N GLU A 419 8.33 -1.24 -20.37
CA GLU A 419 9.16 -0.15 -19.81
C GLU A 419 8.40 1.18 -19.68
N ASP A 420 7.45 1.44 -20.58
CA ASP A 420 6.59 2.63 -20.56
C ASP A 420 5.41 2.51 -19.58
N GLY A 421 5.31 1.39 -18.86
CA GLY A 421 4.22 1.12 -17.93
C GLY A 421 4.20 2.08 -16.74
N PHE A 422 5.35 2.63 -16.36
CA PHE A 422 5.47 3.55 -15.22
C PHE A 422 4.96 4.96 -15.56
N ASP A 423 5.11 5.40 -16.81
CA ASP A 423 4.76 6.74 -17.28
C ASP A 423 3.27 7.06 -17.13
N LEU A 424 2.41 6.02 -17.15
CA LEU A 424 0.97 6.17 -16.97
C LEU A 424 0.63 6.78 -15.61
N PHE A 425 1.19 6.23 -14.53
CA PHE A 425 0.85 6.69 -13.18
C PHE A 425 1.75 7.82 -12.71
N ASN A 426 2.99 7.88 -13.17
CA ASN A 426 3.80 9.08 -12.99
C ASN A 426 3.09 10.30 -13.57
N GLY A 427 2.48 10.19 -14.76
CA GLY A 427 1.73 11.31 -15.33
C GLY A 427 0.43 11.67 -14.60
N PHE A 428 -0.27 10.70 -13.99
CA PHE A 428 -1.39 11.00 -13.10
C PHE A 428 -0.92 11.70 -11.83
N ILE A 429 0.18 11.23 -11.21
CA ILE A 429 0.77 11.83 -10.02
C ILE A 429 1.26 13.24 -10.34
N ASP A 430 2.00 13.45 -11.43
CA ASP A 430 2.46 14.77 -11.86
C ASP A 430 1.29 15.74 -12.10
N ALA A 431 0.17 15.25 -12.66
CA ALA A 431 -1.02 16.06 -12.85
C ALA A 431 -1.69 16.48 -11.52
N ILE A 432 -1.62 15.65 -10.48
CA ILE A 432 -2.21 15.91 -9.17
C ILE A 432 -1.28 16.73 -8.28
N VAL A 433 -0.01 16.33 -8.20
CA VAL A 433 0.98 16.82 -7.25
C VAL A 433 1.81 17.98 -7.83
N GLY A 434 1.85 18.09 -9.15
CA GLY A 434 2.70 19.02 -9.90
C GLY A 434 4.14 18.52 -10.04
N GLU A 435 4.78 18.81 -11.18
CA GLU A 435 6.18 18.43 -11.43
C GLU A 435 7.12 18.91 -10.29
N GLY A 436 7.94 17.98 -9.79
CA GLY A 436 8.92 18.26 -8.73
C GLY A 436 8.35 18.21 -7.31
N ASP A 437 7.27 17.45 -7.07
CA ASP A 437 6.68 17.22 -5.76
C ASP A 437 6.25 18.52 -5.05
N LYS A 438 5.57 19.42 -5.78
CA LYS A 438 5.13 20.72 -5.24
C LYS A 438 4.14 20.59 -4.08
N LEU A 439 3.49 19.43 -3.95
CA LEU A 439 2.58 19.10 -2.86
C LEU A 439 3.22 18.04 -1.95
N ASP A 440 3.06 18.23 -0.64
CA ASP A 440 3.45 17.23 0.35
C ASP A 440 2.39 16.12 0.41
N TYR A 441 2.58 15.08 -0.41
CA TYR A 441 1.70 13.91 -0.46
C TYR A 441 2.26 12.73 0.34
N GLY A 442 1.38 11.89 0.87
CA GLY A 442 1.76 10.61 1.48
C GLY A 442 1.73 9.49 0.46
N VAL A 443 2.33 8.34 0.77
CA VAL A 443 2.18 7.09 -0.01
C VAL A 443 1.69 6.01 0.96
N TYR A 444 0.87 5.07 0.49
CA TYR A 444 0.37 4.00 1.34
C TYR A 444 1.27 2.76 1.25
N PHE A 445 1.87 2.35 2.37
CA PHE A 445 2.80 1.21 2.38
C PHE A 445 2.20 -0.11 1.88
N ASN A 446 0.89 -0.33 2.06
CA ASN A 446 0.22 -1.53 1.54
C ASN A 446 0.07 -1.52 0.00
N TYR A 447 0.18 -0.35 -0.64
CA TYR A 447 0.31 -0.18 -2.10
C TYR A 447 1.66 0.51 -2.40
N PRO A 448 2.77 -0.17 -2.11
CA PRO A 448 4.09 0.44 -2.13
C PRO A 448 4.51 0.75 -3.56
N ASP A 449 5.24 1.86 -3.73
CA ASP A 449 5.93 2.15 -4.98
C ASP A 449 7.38 1.67 -4.88
N PRO A 450 7.77 0.55 -5.52
CA PRO A 450 9.14 0.04 -5.44
C PRO A 450 10.18 0.94 -6.10
N ASN A 451 9.77 1.97 -6.86
CA ASN A 451 10.70 2.89 -7.53
C ASN A 451 11.17 4.02 -6.60
N LEU A 452 10.55 4.21 -5.44
CA LEU A 452 11.01 5.17 -4.44
C LEU A 452 12.28 4.67 -3.76
N ASP A 453 13.28 5.55 -3.63
CA ASP A 453 14.41 5.25 -2.76
C ASP A 453 13.97 5.18 -1.29
N GLN A 454 14.74 4.48 -0.46
CA GLN A 454 14.37 4.22 0.94
C GLN A 454 14.18 5.49 1.78
N GLU A 455 14.92 6.58 1.49
CA GLU A 455 14.79 7.81 2.26
C GLU A 455 13.47 8.51 1.93
N THR A 456 13.16 8.64 0.64
CA THR A 456 11.89 9.20 0.16
C THR A 456 10.71 8.35 0.63
N ALA A 457 10.80 7.03 0.47
CA ALA A 457 9.76 6.08 0.87
C ALA A 457 9.43 6.21 2.36
N GLN A 458 10.43 6.25 3.25
CA GLN A 458 10.21 6.42 4.68
C GLN A 458 9.45 7.70 5.03
N LYS A 459 9.80 8.83 4.40
CA LYS A 459 9.13 10.11 4.62
C LYS A 459 7.70 10.07 4.12
N ARG A 460 7.47 9.49 2.94
CA ARG A 460 6.14 9.41 2.31
C ARG A 460 5.20 8.44 3.04
N TYR A 461 5.70 7.33 3.57
CA TYR A 461 4.90 6.32 4.28
C TYR A 461 4.51 6.74 5.71
N TRP A 462 5.39 7.46 6.40
CA TRP A 462 5.24 7.69 7.85
C TRP A 462 5.30 9.16 8.27
N GLY A 463 5.64 10.09 7.37
CA GLY A 463 5.59 11.53 7.62
C GLY A 463 6.16 11.93 8.98
N THR A 464 5.32 12.55 9.81
CA THR A 464 5.71 13.06 11.13
C THR A 464 5.98 11.95 12.16
N ALA A 465 5.48 10.73 11.93
CA ALA A 465 5.73 9.57 12.79
C ALA A 465 7.16 9.01 12.62
N LEU A 466 7.86 9.33 11.52
CA LEU A 466 9.14 8.73 11.16
C LEU A 466 10.23 8.86 12.26
N PRO A 467 10.48 10.03 12.89
CA PRO A 467 11.54 10.12 13.91
C PRO A 467 11.33 9.16 15.09
N LYS A 468 10.09 9.09 15.62
CA LYS A 468 9.74 8.16 16.71
C LYS A 468 9.89 6.70 16.26
N LEU A 469 9.50 6.38 15.03
CA LEU A 469 9.70 5.05 14.45
C LEU A 469 11.17 4.66 14.37
N GLN A 470 12.06 5.58 14.01
CA GLN A 470 13.50 5.32 13.93
C GLN A 470 14.11 5.06 15.31
N GLU A 471 13.65 5.75 16.36
CA GLU A 471 14.04 5.49 17.75
C GLU A 471 13.59 4.09 18.20
N ILE A 472 12.34 3.73 17.94
CA ILE A 472 11.79 2.40 18.27
C ILE A 472 12.54 1.31 17.51
N LYS A 473 12.78 1.52 16.20
CA LYS A 473 13.57 0.60 15.37
C LYS A 473 14.97 0.38 15.93
N ALA A 474 15.64 1.42 16.40
CA ALA A 474 16.95 1.30 17.05
C ALA A 474 16.89 0.50 18.37
N ALA A 475 15.77 0.51 19.08
CA ALA A 475 15.58 -0.26 20.30
C ALA A 475 15.29 -1.74 20.04
N VAL A 476 14.45 -2.06 19.05
CA VAL A 476 13.95 -3.43 18.82
C VAL A 476 14.72 -4.22 17.76
N ASP A 477 15.36 -3.53 16.82
CA ASP A 477 16.13 -4.13 15.72
C ASP A 477 17.27 -3.22 15.21
N PRO A 478 18.30 -2.94 16.05
CA PRO A 478 19.40 -2.03 15.70
C PRO A 478 20.29 -2.51 14.56
N GLU A 479 20.35 -3.82 14.33
CA GLU A 479 21.18 -4.44 13.27
C GLU A 479 20.37 -4.69 11.98
N GLU A 480 19.14 -4.19 11.95
CA GLU A 480 18.18 -4.33 10.84
C GLU A 480 18.01 -5.80 10.41
N VAL A 481 17.86 -6.74 11.35
CA VAL A 481 17.59 -8.16 11.08
C VAL A 481 16.37 -8.30 10.17
N PHE A 482 15.33 -7.49 10.39
CA PHE A 482 14.11 -7.44 9.57
C PHE A 482 14.15 -6.34 8.51
N TYR A 483 15.31 -6.15 7.88
CA TYR A 483 15.48 -5.18 6.80
C TYR A 483 14.51 -5.47 5.64
N LEU A 484 13.93 -4.41 5.09
CA LEU A 484 13.29 -4.36 3.78
C LEU A 484 13.87 -3.15 3.03
N THR A 485 13.90 -3.21 1.71
CA THR A 485 14.43 -2.12 0.87
C THR A 485 13.76 -0.75 1.09
N GLN A 486 12.54 -0.72 1.64
CA GLN A 486 11.83 0.51 2.02
C GLN A 486 11.36 0.55 3.49
N SER A 487 11.95 -0.27 4.36
CA SER A 487 11.62 -0.27 5.80
C SER A 487 12.17 0.96 6.54
N VAL A 488 11.62 1.22 7.74
CA VAL A 488 12.20 2.17 8.71
C VAL A 488 13.63 1.77 9.05
N ARG A 489 14.56 2.73 8.97
CA ARG A 489 15.94 2.59 9.44
C ARG A 489 16.07 2.96 10.92
N PRO A 490 16.98 2.34 11.68
CA PRO A 490 17.24 2.76 13.06
C PRO A 490 17.79 4.18 13.09
N ALA A 491 17.42 4.95 14.12
CA ALA A 491 17.98 6.27 14.36
C ALA A 491 19.52 6.17 14.42
N LYS A 492 20.22 7.09 13.73
CA LYS A 492 21.68 7.16 13.81
C LYS A 492 22.05 7.43 15.27
N LYS A 493 22.90 6.59 15.87
CA LYS A 493 23.49 6.90 17.18
C LYS A 493 24.17 8.26 17.05
N GLY A 494 23.67 9.26 17.75
CA GLY A 494 24.36 10.54 17.84
C GLY A 494 25.78 10.27 18.31
N VAL A 495 26.77 10.74 17.55
CA VAL A 495 28.06 11.04 18.17
C VAL A 495 27.71 12.14 19.17
N GLU A 496 27.76 11.84 20.46
CA GLU A 496 27.77 12.90 21.48
C GLU A 496 28.92 13.84 21.09
N GLU A 497 28.59 15.02 20.56
CA GLU A 497 29.52 16.12 20.58
C GLU A 497 29.69 16.49 22.05
N VAL A 498 30.70 15.90 22.67
CA VAL A 498 31.25 16.39 23.93
C VAL A 498 31.58 17.86 23.67
N PRO A 499 30.98 18.82 24.42
CA PRO A 499 31.37 20.21 24.28
C PRO A 499 32.85 20.28 24.59
N ALA A 500 33.66 20.68 23.62
CA ALA A 500 35.07 20.92 23.86
C ALA A 500 35.17 22.05 24.90
N GLU A 501 35.55 21.71 26.14
CA GLU A 501 36.13 22.68 27.06
C GLU A 501 37.36 23.26 26.38
N GLU A 502 37.32 24.54 26.01
CA GLU A 502 38.51 25.26 25.57
C GLU A 502 39.51 25.35 26.73
N ALA A 503 40.58 24.56 26.65
CA ALA A 503 41.78 24.75 27.45
C ALA A 503 42.65 25.86 26.81
N PRO A 504 43.27 26.75 27.62
CA PRO A 504 43.92 27.95 27.12
C PRO A 504 45.24 27.62 26.40
N VAL A 505 45.47 28.27 25.27
CA VAL A 505 46.71 28.15 24.48
C VAL A 505 47.76 29.11 25.03
N GLU A 506 48.90 28.58 25.47
CA GLU A 506 50.14 29.35 25.71
C GLU A 506 50.86 29.60 24.38
N GLU A 507 51.20 30.85 24.08
CA GLU A 507 52.01 31.23 22.90
C GLU A 507 53.51 31.28 23.23
N GLU A 508 54.33 30.72 22.35
CA GLU A 508 55.78 30.94 22.29
C GLU A 508 56.18 31.50 20.91
N PRO A 509 57.23 32.35 20.82
CA PRO A 509 57.37 33.38 19.79
C PRO A 509 58.18 32.93 18.57
N VAL A 510 57.92 33.57 17.41
CA VAL A 510 58.71 33.41 16.18
C VAL A 510 59.37 34.74 15.81
N GLU A 511 60.68 34.71 15.53
CA GLU A 511 61.54 35.83 15.12
C GLU A 511 61.19 36.41 13.73
N GLU A 512 61.24 37.74 13.63
CA GLU A 512 61.04 38.56 12.42
C GLU A 512 62.32 38.72 11.57
N VAL A 513 62.15 38.87 10.25
CA VAL A 513 63.06 39.65 9.38
C VAL A 513 62.21 40.45 8.36
N PRO A 514 62.53 41.73 8.07
CA PRO A 514 61.57 42.71 7.53
C PRO A 514 61.78 43.03 6.04
N GLU A 515 60.79 43.64 5.37
CA GLU A 515 61.03 44.69 4.37
C GLU A 515 59.78 45.54 4.02
N GLU A 516 59.95 46.84 4.29
CA GLU A 516 59.40 48.11 3.78
C GLU A 516 57.94 48.32 3.31
N GLU A 517 57.35 49.38 3.89
CA GLU A 517 56.04 50.01 3.61
C GLU A 517 56.05 51.02 2.45
N ALA A 518 54.87 51.23 1.83
CA ALA A 518 54.45 52.50 1.24
C ALA A 518 52.90 52.66 1.34
N PRO A 519 52.35 53.89 1.42
CA PRO A 519 51.23 54.21 2.30
C PRO A 519 49.84 54.23 1.65
N ALA A 520 48.84 54.21 2.54
CA ALA A 520 47.40 54.34 2.30
C ALA A 520 46.95 55.76 1.88
N GLU A 521 45.88 55.82 1.11
CA GLU A 521 44.97 56.98 1.04
C GLU A 521 43.55 56.55 1.41
N GLU A 522 43.00 57.18 2.44
CA GLU A 522 41.59 57.14 2.80
C GLU A 522 40.79 58.15 1.96
N THR A 523 39.57 57.79 1.57
CA THR A 523 38.55 58.77 1.16
C THR A 523 37.22 58.48 1.86
N PRO A 524 36.46 59.51 2.27
CA PRO A 524 35.38 59.39 3.25
C PRO A 524 34.02 59.05 2.61
N VAL A 525 33.17 58.43 3.43
CA VAL A 525 31.74 58.16 3.17
C VAL A 525 30.93 59.44 3.37
N GLU A 526 30.16 59.86 2.37
CA GLU A 526 29.07 60.85 2.50
C GLU A 526 27.71 60.16 2.37
N GLU A 527 26.82 60.45 3.33
CA GLU A 527 25.39 60.11 3.30
C GLU A 527 24.63 60.99 2.29
N ALA A 528 23.63 60.41 1.61
CA ALA A 528 22.61 61.16 0.86
C ALA A 528 21.21 60.53 1.08
N PRO A 529 20.14 61.35 1.13
CA PRO A 529 18.84 60.95 1.64
C PRO A 529 17.96 60.26 0.60
N GLU A 530 17.00 59.47 1.10
CA GLU A 530 15.88 58.90 0.34
C GLU A 530 14.91 60.00 -0.14
N GLU A 531 14.68 60.08 -1.45
CA GLU A 531 13.52 60.76 -2.03
C GLU A 531 12.66 59.74 -2.81
N GLU A 532 11.37 59.67 -2.46
CA GLU A 532 10.34 58.92 -3.19
C GLU A 532 9.96 59.65 -4.50
N PRO A 533 9.86 58.97 -5.66
CA PRO A 533 9.24 59.53 -6.84
C PRO A 533 7.71 59.33 -6.84
N PRO A 534 6.93 60.25 -7.46
CA PRO A 534 5.48 60.24 -7.42
C PRO A 534 4.85 59.18 -8.32
N VAL A 535 3.68 58.70 -7.91
CA VAL A 535 2.76 57.87 -8.70
C VAL A 535 2.10 58.74 -9.78
N GLU A 536 2.38 58.45 -11.06
CA GLU A 536 1.57 58.93 -12.19
C GLU A 536 0.56 57.84 -12.58
N GLU A 537 -0.73 58.14 -12.44
CA GLU A 537 -1.81 57.38 -13.03
C GLU A 537 -1.88 57.66 -14.55
N ALA A 538 -1.74 56.62 -15.37
CA ALA A 538 -2.04 56.69 -16.79
C ALA A 538 -3.56 56.51 -17.02
N PRO A 539 -4.20 57.31 -17.89
CA PRO A 539 -5.61 57.16 -18.21
C PRO A 539 -5.84 55.91 -19.06
N VAL A 540 -6.87 55.15 -18.70
CA VAL A 540 -7.42 54.06 -19.53
C VAL A 540 -8.23 54.71 -20.66
N GLU A 541 -7.75 54.62 -21.90
CA GLU A 541 -8.58 54.83 -23.08
C GLU A 541 -9.31 53.53 -23.41
N GLU A 542 -10.64 53.55 -23.34
CA GLU A 542 -11.49 52.50 -23.91
C GLU A 542 -11.60 52.73 -25.42
N GLU A 543 -11.11 51.77 -26.22
CA GLU A 543 -11.48 51.69 -27.63
C GLU A 543 -12.84 50.99 -27.79
N PRO A 544 -13.76 51.50 -28.62
CA PRO A 544 -15.02 50.84 -28.90
C PRO A 544 -14.78 49.66 -29.85
N VAL A 545 -15.17 48.45 -29.44
CA VAL A 545 -15.30 47.32 -30.34
C VAL A 545 -16.61 47.49 -31.13
N GLU A 546 -16.50 47.80 -32.42
CA GLU A 546 -17.62 47.70 -33.36
C GLU A 546 -17.96 46.23 -33.59
N GLU A 547 -19.19 45.82 -33.25
CA GLU A 547 -19.75 44.55 -33.69
C GLU A 547 -20.25 44.67 -35.12
N GLU A 548 -19.63 43.95 -36.06
CA GLU A 548 -20.25 43.68 -37.36
C GLU A 548 -21.27 42.53 -37.22
N PRO A 549 -22.46 42.65 -37.83
CA PRO A 549 -23.45 41.58 -37.81
C PRO A 549 -23.01 40.44 -38.74
N VAL A 550 -22.88 39.23 -38.20
CA VAL A 550 -22.78 38.01 -39.01
C VAL A 550 -24.20 37.65 -39.47
N GLU A 551 -24.45 37.77 -40.78
CA GLU A 551 -25.65 37.21 -41.42
C GLU A 551 -25.54 35.67 -41.42
N GLU A 552 -26.48 34.99 -40.76
CA GLU A 552 -26.68 33.56 -40.92
C GLU A 552 -27.50 33.28 -42.18
N GLU A 553 -26.92 32.59 -43.16
CA GLU A 553 -27.68 31.97 -44.24
C GLU A 553 -28.40 30.70 -43.73
N PRO A 554 -29.65 30.45 -44.13
CA PRO A 554 -30.37 29.26 -43.71
C PRO A 554 -29.85 28.03 -44.46
N ILE A 555 -29.43 27.02 -43.72
CA ILE A 555 -29.17 25.68 -44.27
C ILE A 555 -30.52 24.98 -44.41
N GLU A 556 -30.96 24.76 -45.66
CA GLU A 556 -32.06 23.85 -45.98
C GLU A 556 -31.59 22.40 -45.80
N GLU A 557 -32.21 21.67 -44.86
CA GLU A 557 -32.07 20.21 -44.79
C GLU A 557 -33.07 19.54 -45.73
N GLU A 558 -32.58 18.78 -46.71
CA GLU A 558 -33.40 17.83 -47.47
C GLU A 558 -33.72 16.60 -46.61
N PRO A 559 -34.95 16.04 -46.70
CA PRO A 559 -35.32 14.86 -45.94
C PRO A 559 -34.67 13.61 -46.52
N VAL A 560 -33.95 12.86 -45.68
CA VAL A 560 -33.50 11.50 -46.00
C VAL A 560 -34.68 10.55 -45.77
N GLU A 561 -35.22 9.96 -46.83
CA GLU A 561 -36.14 8.82 -46.74
C GLU A 561 -35.35 7.57 -46.33
N GLU A 562 -35.71 6.97 -45.18
CA GLU A 562 -35.27 5.62 -44.83
C GLU A 562 -36.26 4.57 -45.37
N GLU A 563 -35.78 3.63 -46.18
CA GLU A 563 -36.53 2.44 -46.55
C GLU A 563 -36.62 1.46 -45.37
N PRO A 564 -37.73 0.72 -45.21
CA PRO A 564 -37.91 -0.19 -44.09
C PRO A 564 -37.08 -1.47 -44.30
N VAL A 565 -36.29 -1.83 -43.29
CA VAL A 565 -35.65 -3.14 -43.20
C VAL A 565 -36.69 -4.13 -42.65
N GLU A 566 -37.10 -5.11 -43.46
CA GLU A 566 -37.87 -6.27 -43.01
C GLU A 566 -36.96 -7.20 -42.19
N GLU A 567 -37.32 -7.49 -40.94
CA GLU A 567 -36.72 -8.57 -40.16
C GLU A 567 -37.46 -9.89 -40.43
N GLU A 568 -36.71 -10.92 -40.89
CA GLU A 568 -37.20 -12.30 -40.89
C GLU A 568 -37.17 -12.89 -39.47
N PRO A 569 -38.14 -13.75 -39.09
CA PRO A 569 -38.22 -14.31 -37.76
C PRO A 569 -37.16 -15.40 -37.55
N VAL A 570 -36.41 -15.31 -36.46
CA VAL A 570 -35.55 -16.40 -35.96
C VAL A 570 -36.44 -17.39 -35.19
N GLU A 571 -36.54 -18.63 -35.67
CA GLU A 571 -37.13 -19.75 -34.94
C GLU A 571 -36.19 -20.17 -33.79
N GLU A 572 -36.68 -20.18 -32.56
CA GLU A 572 -35.99 -20.81 -31.42
C GLU A 572 -36.30 -22.32 -31.38
N GLU A 573 -35.27 -23.16 -31.49
CA GLU A 573 -35.33 -24.57 -31.09
C GLU A 573 -35.17 -24.71 -29.56
N PRO A 574 -35.91 -25.62 -28.89
CA PRO A 574 -35.81 -25.80 -27.45
C PRO A 574 -34.55 -26.61 -27.05
N PRO A 575 -34.01 -26.40 -25.83
CA PRO A 575 -32.83 -27.11 -25.38
C PRO A 575 -33.14 -28.59 -25.07
N ALA A 576 -32.24 -29.48 -25.50
CA ALA A 576 -32.26 -30.89 -25.14
C ALA A 576 -31.82 -31.09 -23.67
N GLU A 577 -32.62 -31.84 -22.91
CA GLU A 577 -32.22 -32.42 -21.62
C GLU A 577 -31.17 -33.52 -21.84
N GLU A 578 -29.96 -33.34 -21.32
CA GLU A 578 -29.04 -34.45 -21.04
C GLU A 578 -29.04 -34.73 -19.52
N ALA A 579 -29.42 -35.96 -19.18
CA ALA A 579 -29.37 -36.50 -17.82
C ALA A 579 -27.92 -36.80 -17.39
N PRO A 580 -27.57 -36.72 -16.09
CA PRO A 580 -26.22 -37.02 -15.63
C PRO A 580 -25.99 -38.55 -15.55
N GLU A 581 -24.96 -39.04 -16.25
CA GLU A 581 -24.39 -40.37 -16.04
C GLU A 581 -23.49 -40.38 -14.79
N GLU A 582 -23.76 -41.30 -13.85
CA GLU A 582 -22.90 -41.59 -12.71
C GLU A 582 -21.65 -42.40 -13.15
N PRO A 583 -20.45 -42.15 -12.58
CA PRO A 583 -19.28 -42.97 -12.86
C PRO A 583 -19.30 -44.29 -12.05
N PRO A 584 -18.82 -45.41 -12.63
CA PRO A 584 -18.88 -46.71 -11.97
C PRO A 584 -17.79 -46.87 -10.90
N VAL A 585 -18.18 -47.41 -9.76
CA VAL A 585 -17.29 -47.88 -8.69
C VAL A 585 -16.58 -49.15 -9.16
N GLY A 586 -15.26 -49.08 -9.35
CA GLY A 586 -14.41 -50.22 -9.66
C GLY A 586 -13.89 -50.91 -8.39
N GLU A 587 -14.49 -52.05 -8.03
CA GLU A 587 -13.88 -53.03 -7.12
C GLU A 587 -12.83 -53.89 -7.85
N LYS A 588 -11.64 -54.05 -7.24
CA LYS A 588 -10.63 -55.02 -7.70
C LYS A 588 -11.01 -56.46 -7.29
N PRO A 589 -10.74 -57.47 -8.14
CA PRO A 589 -11.19 -58.83 -7.92
C PRO A 589 -10.23 -59.64 -7.03
N LYS A 590 -10.84 -60.55 -6.24
CA LYS A 590 -10.17 -61.73 -5.67
C LYS A 590 -10.44 -62.95 -6.56
N GLU A 591 -9.34 -63.56 -6.96
CA GLU A 591 -9.06 -65.00 -7.02
C GLU A 591 -9.84 -65.99 -7.92
N HIS A 592 -9.00 -66.75 -8.63
CA HIS A 592 -9.01 -68.21 -8.83
C HIS A 592 -9.80 -68.87 -9.98
N ASP A 593 -8.99 -69.53 -10.83
CA ASP A 593 -9.06 -70.92 -11.29
C ASP A 593 -9.18 -71.19 -12.80
N GLU A 594 -8.25 -72.07 -13.21
CA GLU A 594 -8.03 -72.83 -14.47
C GLU A 594 -7.32 -72.17 -15.66
#